data_AF-A0A641RVE0-F1
#
_entry.id   AF-A0A641RVE0-F1
#
_cell.length_a   1.000
_cell.length_b   1.000
_cell.length_c   1.000
_cell.angle_alpha   90.00
_cell.angle_beta   90.00
_cell.angle_gamma   90.00
#
_symmetry.space_group_name_H-M   'P 1'
#
loop_
_entity.id
_entity.type
_entity.pdbx_description
1 polymer ?
#
loop_
_entity_poly.entity_id
_entity_poly.type
_entity_poly.pdbx_seq_one_letter_code
_entity_poly.pdbx_strand_id
1 'polypeptide(L)'
;MGTISRYNSVQFENLNANELVGVTLVYKSVNRDGETHYSGLNFAGDEYTPKDKTQDEIFRVWKNVVATFWTVKAVEAGLREDNGGIASKLRSGTPAEIIVRTSDCKVSKKWDVEGSVWSRIGLVPTKKDLDCAARDFKKKIHAATKASFDALKFRLNFEEVVAKAANYYEILGVKHDATE
;
A
#
# COMPACT_ATOMS: atom_id res chain seq x y z
N MET A 1 2.91 20.03 -5.59
CA MET A 1 2.30 19.65 -4.29
C MET A 1 1.41 18.44 -4.53
N GLY A 2 1.52 17.40 -3.71
CA GLY A 2 0.69 16.21 -3.87
C GLY A 2 -0.80 16.48 -3.61
N THR A 3 -1.69 15.74 -4.27
CA THR A 3 -3.15 15.85 -4.14
C THR A 3 -3.75 14.49 -3.80
N ILE A 4 -4.75 14.49 -2.91
CA ILE A 4 -5.50 13.30 -2.52
C ILE A 4 -6.96 13.50 -2.93
N SER A 5 -7.42 12.72 -3.90
CA SER A 5 -8.79 12.81 -4.44
C SER A 5 -9.60 11.59 -4.03
N ARG A 6 -10.80 11.82 -3.48
CA ARG A 6 -11.77 10.76 -3.18
C ARG A 6 -12.81 10.72 -4.28
N TYR A 7 -13.05 9.53 -4.81
CA TYR A 7 -14.09 9.23 -5.78
C TYR A 7 -15.12 8.28 -5.16
N ASN A 8 -16.39 8.66 -5.19
CA ASN A 8 -17.50 7.74 -4.87
C ASN A 8 -17.69 6.71 -6.01
N SER A 9 -18.66 5.80 -5.88
CA SER A 9 -18.85 4.73 -6.89
C SER A 9 -19.15 5.26 -8.27
N VAL A 10 -20.15 6.14 -8.38
CA VAL A 10 -20.54 6.79 -9.64
C VAL A 10 -19.36 7.52 -10.28
N GLN A 11 -18.59 8.29 -9.50
CA GLN A 11 -17.43 9.01 -10.03
C GLN A 11 -16.32 8.06 -10.50
N PHE A 12 -16.07 6.99 -9.74
CA PHE A 12 -14.99 6.05 -10.03
C PHE A 12 -15.30 5.15 -11.24
N GLU A 13 -16.56 4.79 -11.44
CA GLU A 13 -17.02 4.02 -12.61
C GLU A 13 -17.02 4.86 -13.90
N ASN A 14 -17.38 6.15 -13.79
CA ASN A 14 -17.34 7.08 -14.92
C ASN A 14 -15.95 7.66 -15.17
N LEU A 15 -14.99 7.41 -14.29
CA LEU A 15 -13.61 7.80 -14.48
C LEU A 15 -12.97 6.90 -15.54
N ASN A 16 -12.35 7.52 -16.53
CA ASN A 16 -11.37 6.82 -17.34
C ASN A 16 -10.18 6.50 -16.43
N ALA A 17 -10.13 5.27 -15.89
CA ALA A 17 -9.09 4.86 -14.94
C ALA A 17 -7.66 4.97 -15.53
N ASN A 18 -7.54 5.13 -16.85
CA ASN A 18 -6.30 5.42 -17.57
C ASN A 18 -5.90 6.91 -17.57
N GLU A 19 -6.61 7.78 -16.86
CA GLU A 19 -6.23 9.20 -16.67
C GLU A 19 -5.67 9.48 -15.28
N LEU A 20 -5.78 8.51 -14.37
CA LEU A 20 -5.18 8.63 -13.04
C LEU A 20 -3.68 8.40 -13.10
N VAL A 21 -2.94 9.21 -12.34
CA VAL A 21 -1.51 9.04 -12.08
C VAL A 21 -1.27 8.86 -10.58
N GLY A 22 -0.15 8.22 -10.25
CA GLY A 22 0.24 7.96 -8.86
C GLY A 22 -0.39 6.71 -8.28
N VAL A 23 -0.76 6.75 -6.99
CA VAL A 23 -1.25 5.58 -6.26
C VAL A 23 -2.75 5.66 -6.05
N THR A 24 -3.50 4.67 -6.52
CA THR A 24 -4.93 4.54 -6.29
C THR A 24 -5.21 3.38 -5.35
N LEU A 25 -5.93 3.65 -4.25
CA LEU A 25 -6.55 2.64 -3.41
C LEU A 25 -7.99 2.46 -3.87
N VAL A 26 -8.33 1.27 -4.37
CA VAL A 26 -9.66 0.93 -4.86
C VAL A 26 -10.40 0.16 -3.76
N TYR A 27 -11.63 0.57 -3.46
CA TYR A 27 -12.47 -0.07 -2.45
C TYR A 27 -13.69 -0.68 -3.12
N LYS A 28 -13.99 -1.91 -2.75
CA LYS A 28 -15.19 -2.62 -3.18
C LYS A 28 -16.26 -2.55 -2.09
N SER A 29 -17.51 -2.42 -2.51
CA SER A 29 -18.67 -2.54 -1.63
C SER A 29 -19.79 -3.25 -2.37
N VAL A 30 -20.57 -4.05 -1.64
CA VAL A 30 -21.78 -4.69 -2.18
C VAL A 30 -22.99 -4.01 -1.54
N ASN A 31 -23.94 -3.56 -2.34
CA ASN A 31 -25.15 -2.93 -1.84
C ASN A 31 -26.17 -3.98 -1.34
N ARG A 32 -27.33 -3.53 -0.83
CA ARG A 32 -28.37 -4.43 -0.31
C ARG A 32 -28.96 -5.35 -1.39
N ASP A 33 -28.90 -4.94 -2.65
CA ASP A 33 -29.43 -5.65 -3.80
C ASP A 33 -28.41 -6.67 -4.38
N GLY A 34 -27.22 -6.76 -3.79
CA GLY A 34 -26.16 -7.68 -4.22
C GLY A 34 -25.25 -7.13 -5.33
N GLU A 35 -25.44 -5.88 -5.75
CA GLU A 35 -24.62 -5.25 -6.78
C GLU A 35 -23.27 -4.80 -6.22
N THR A 36 -22.21 -5.02 -6.99
CA THR A 36 -20.85 -4.63 -6.63
C THR A 36 -20.54 -3.24 -7.17
N HIS A 37 -20.09 -2.35 -6.28
CA HIS A 37 -19.71 -0.98 -6.57
C HIS A 37 -18.25 -0.73 -6.18
N TYR A 38 -17.52 0.04 -6.98
CA TYR A 38 -16.12 0.36 -6.73
C TYR A 38 -15.92 1.84 -6.49
N SER A 39 -15.17 2.22 -5.46
CA SER A 39 -14.80 3.61 -5.15
C SER A 39 -13.29 3.77 -5.02
N GLY A 40 -12.78 4.99 -5.08
CA GLY A 40 -11.33 5.23 -5.15
C GLY A 40 -10.83 6.32 -4.20
N LEU A 41 -9.61 6.14 -3.70
CA LEU A 41 -8.79 7.20 -3.11
C LEU A 41 -7.49 7.29 -3.89
N ASN A 42 -7.29 8.36 -4.64
CA ASN A 42 -6.13 8.55 -5.49
C ASN A 42 -5.15 9.57 -4.90
N PHE A 43 -3.88 9.23 -4.91
CA PHE A 43 -2.75 10.07 -4.50
C PHE A 43 -1.94 10.42 -5.74
N ALA A 44 -1.87 11.71 -6.09
CA ALA A 44 -1.23 12.20 -7.31
C ALA A 44 -0.23 13.34 -7.03
N GLY A 45 0.67 13.60 -7.98
CA GLY A 45 1.76 14.59 -7.89
C GLY A 45 3.11 13.94 -7.57
N ASP A 46 4.21 14.69 -7.67
CA ASP A 46 5.59 14.17 -7.63
C ASP A 46 5.91 13.25 -6.43
N GLU A 47 5.24 13.48 -5.30
CA GLU A 47 5.37 12.67 -4.09
C GLU A 47 4.75 11.26 -4.25
N TYR A 48 3.71 11.12 -5.08
CA TYR A 48 2.93 9.89 -5.21
C TYR A 48 3.00 9.28 -6.62
N THR A 49 3.54 10.00 -7.60
CA THR A 49 3.75 9.53 -8.96
C THR A 49 5.18 9.03 -9.14
N PRO A 50 5.38 7.74 -9.51
CA PRO A 50 6.72 7.22 -9.73
C PRO A 50 7.26 7.76 -11.05
N LYS A 51 8.57 8.06 -11.07
CA LYS A 51 9.24 8.57 -12.27
C LYS A 51 9.38 7.50 -13.36
N ASP A 52 9.48 6.25 -12.94
CA ASP A 52 9.62 5.07 -13.79
C ASP A 52 9.02 3.84 -13.10
N LYS A 53 9.25 2.66 -13.67
CA LYS A 53 8.69 1.39 -13.16
C LYS A 53 9.62 0.64 -12.21
N THR A 54 10.72 1.26 -11.78
CA THR A 54 11.69 0.62 -10.88
C THR A 54 11.06 0.35 -9.52
N GLN A 55 11.54 -0.69 -8.84
CA GLN A 55 11.05 -1.04 -7.51
C GLN A 55 11.29 0.08 -6.50
N ASP A 56 12.41 0.80 -6.62
CA ASP A 56 12.76 1.90 -5.73
C ASP A 56 11.78 3.08 -5.84
N GLU A 57 11.35 3.41 -7.06
CA GLU A 57 10.35 4.46 -7.28
C GLU A 57 8.97 4.03 -6.78
N ILE A 58 8.57 2.77 -7.01
CA ILE A 58 7.29 2.24 -6.48
C ILE A 58 7.34 2.21 -4.94
N PHE A 59 8.46 1.80 -4.33
CA PHE A 59 8.65 1.82 -2.88
C PHE A 59 8.62 3.24 -2.33
N ARG A 60 9.25 4.21 -3.01
CA ARG A 60 9.23 5.62 -2.63
C ARG A 60 7.81 6.17 -2.56
N VAL A 61 7.02 5.99 -3.62
CA VAL A 61 5.65 6.53 -3.64
C VAL A 61 4.74 5.83 -2.64
N TRP A 62 4.94 4.53 -2.42
CA TRP A 62 4.20 3.80 -1.38
C TRP A 62 4.57 4.25 0.03
N LYS A 63 5.87 4.50 0.28
CA LYS A 63 6.33 5.09 1.55
C LYS A 63 5.63 6.39 1.85
N ASN A 64 5.41 7.22 0.82
CA ASN A 64 4.73 8.49 0.97
C ASN A 64 3.22 8.31 1.26
N VAL A 65 2.57 7.31 0.66
CA VAL A 65 1.19 6.92 1.04
C VAL A 65 1.14 6.50 2.51
N VAL A 66 2.02 5.59 2.95
CA VAL A 66 2.09 5.14 4.37
C VAL A 66 2.34 6.34 5.30
N ALA A 67 3.30 7.21 4.97
CA ALA A 67 3.60 8.43 5.72
C ALA A 67 2.38 9.34 5.86
N THR A 68 1.56 9.46 4.81
CA THR A 68 0.35 10.27 4.82
C THR A 68 -0.66 9.74 5.82
N PHE A 69 -0.95 8.44 5.78
CA PHE A 69 -1.87 7.82 6.75
C PHE A 69 -1.39 7.99 8.19
N TRP A 70 -0.09 7.81 8.42
CA TRP A 70 0.48 7.94 9.76
C TRP A 70 0.47 9.37 10.28
N THR A 71 0.83 10.34 9.44
CA THR A 71 0.82 11.76 9.79
C THR A 71 -0.59 12.24 10.12
N VAL A 72 -1.57 11.89 9.27
CA VAL A 72 -2.98 12.23 9.51
C VAL A 72 -3.48 11.62 10.82
N LYS A 73 -3.06 10.40 11.15
CA LYS A 73 -3.46 9.74 12.40
C LYS A 73 -2.79 10.33 13.64
N ALA A 74 -1.53 10.75 13.54
CA ALA A 74 -0.86 11.49 14.61
C ALA A 74 -1.56 12.82 14.89
N VAL A 75 -1.91 13.57 13.84
CA VAL A 75 -2.65 14.84 13.97
C VAL A 75 -4.06 14.61 14.53
N GLU A 76 -4.78 13.59 14.03
CA GLU A 76 -6.10 13.21 14.56
C GLU A 76 -6.05 12.87 16.06
N ALA A 77 -5.01 12.17 16.52
CA ALA A 77 -4.85 11.83 17.93
C ALA A 77 -4.67 13.08 18.81
N GLY A 78 -3.81 14.02 18.41
CA GLY A 78 -3.64 15.28 19.15
C GLY A 78 -4.92 16.12 19.17
N LEU A 79 -5.59 16.26 18.02
CA LEU A 79 -6.85 17.02 17.94
C LEU A 79 -7.99 16.39 18.77
N ARG A 80 -7.98 15.07 18.98
CA ARG A 80 -8.96 14.41 19.84
C ARG A 80 -8.77 14.71 21.31
N GLU A 81 -7.52 14.81 21.77
CA GLU A 81 -7.20 15.20 23.14
C GLU A 81 -7.67 16.64 23.40
N ASP A 82 -7.54 17.50 22.39
CA ASP A 82 -7.89 18.92 22.52
C ASP A 82 -9.37 19.23 22.29
N ASN A 83 -10.11 18.51 21.43
CA ASN A 83 -11.41 18.99 20.90
C ASN A 83 -12.45 17.91 20.47
N GLY A 84 -12.69 16.85 21.25
CA GLY A 84 -14.01 16.18 21.23
C GLY A 84 -14.37 15.31 20.01
N GLY A 85 -13.46 14.42 19.57
CA GLY A 85 -13.84 13.29 18.71
C GLY A 85 -13.61 13.43 17.21
N ILE A 86 -12.79 14.39 16.77
CA ILE A 86 -12.40 14.58 15.36
C ILE A 86 -11.80 13.28 14.77
N ALA A 87 -12.17 12.96 13.52
CA ALA A 87 -11.69 11.78 12.80
C ALA A 87 -11.20 12.12 11.38
N SER A 88 -10.18 11.43 10.89
CA SER A 88 -9.69 11.63 9.52
C SER A 88 -10.75 11.28 8.47
N LYS A 89 -10.76 12.03 7.37
CA LYS A 89 -11.56 11.67 6.19
C LYS A 89 -10.91 10.61 5.29
N LEU A 90 -9.67 10.20 5.56
CA LEU A 90 -9.05 9.05 4.88
C LEU A 90 -9.82 7.78 5.22
N ARG A 91 -10.09 6.92 4.22
CA ARG A 91 -10.72 5.62 4.49
C ARG A 91 -9.71 4.72 5.21
N SER A 92 -10.05 4.29 6.43
CA SER A 92 -9.29 3.32 7.22
C SER A 92 -9.61 1.86 6.88
N GLY A 93 -10.55 1.62 5.95
CA GLY A 93 -10.90 0.28 5.50
C GLY A 93 -9.83 -0.33 4.59
N THR A 94 -9.96 -1.63 4.37
CA THR A 94 -9.09 -2.39 3.46
C THR A 94 -9.50 -2.12 2.00
N PRO A 95 -8.63 -1.52 1.16
CA PRO A 95 -8.83 -1.52 -0.29
C PRO A 95 -8.91 -2.95 -0.84
N ALA A 96 -9.73 -3.14 -1.87
CA ALA A 96 -9.77 -4.36 -2.67
C ALA A 96 -8.59 -4.42 -3.65
N GLU A 97 -8.15 -3.27 -4.18
CA GLU A 97 -6.98 -3.22 -5.06
C GLU A 97 -6.11 -2.00 -4.75
N ILE A 98 -4.81 -2.13 -5.02
CA ILE A 98 -3.87 -1.00 -5.03
C ILE A 98 -3.26 -0.93 -6.43
N ILE A 99 -3.29 0.24 -7.05
CA ILE A 99 -2.79 0.46 -8.41
C ILE A 99 -1.79 1.62 -8.38
N VAL A 100 -0.62 1.42 -8.98
CA VAL A 100 0.43 2.43 -9.14
C VAL A 100 0.58 2.72 -10.63
N ARG A 101 0.36 3.97 -11.02
CA ARG A 101 0.47 4.46 -12.39
C ARG A 101 1.55 5.52 -12.53
N THR A 102 2.37 5.40 -13.57
CA THR A 102 3.39 6.40 -13.96
C THR A 102 2.74 7.66 -14.53
N SER A 103 3.54 8.71 -14.78
CA SER A 103 3.07 9.98 -15.34
C SER A 103 2.51 9.86 -16.75
N ASP A 104 2.88 8.84 -17.52
CA ASP A 104 2.30 8.47 -18.82
C ASP A 104 1.02 7.62 -18.68
N CYS A 105 0.42 7.62 -17.50
CA CYS A 105 -0.78 6.87 -17.09
C CYS A 105 -0.68 5.35 -17.20
N LYS A 106 0.49 4.79 -17.51
CA LYS A 106 0.66 3.34 -17.58
C LYS A 106 0.68 2.72 -16.19
N VAL A 107 0.04 1.56 -16.06
CA VAL A 107 0.14 0.76 -14.83
C VAL A 107 1.58 0.27 -14.68
N SER A 108 2.21 0.67 -13.59
CA SER A 108 3.53 0.19 -13.16
C SER A 108 3.37 -1.04 -12.25
N LYS A 109 2.38 -1.00 -11.36
CA LYS A 109 2.07 -2.12 -10.47
C LYS A 109 0.59 -2.14 -10.12
N LYS A 110 0.06 -3.34 -9.96
CA LYS A 110 -1.29 -3.58 -9.46
C LYS A 110 -1.23 -4.74 -8.48
N TRP A 111 -1.94 -4.62 -7.36
CA TRP A 111 -2.12 -5.66 -6.38
C TRP A 111 -3.60 -5.87 -6.13
N ASP A 112 -4.04 -7.12 -6.18
CA ASP A 112 -5.28 -7.57 -5.57
C ASP A 112 -5.02 -7.77 -4.07
N VAL A 113 -5.82 -7.12 -3.24
CA VAL A 113 -5.61 -7.01 -1.81
C VAL A 113 -6.61 -7.86 -1.03
N GLU A 114 -7.79 -8.17 -1.59
CA GLU A 114 -8.83 -8.91 -0.87
C GLU A 114 -8.34 -10.30 -0.44
N GLY A 115 -7.50 -10.94 -1.26
CA GLY A 115 -6.86 -12.23 -0.96
C GLY A 115 -5.52 -12.15 -0.21
N SER A 116 -5.02 -10.95 0.12
CA SER A 116 -3.68 -10.76 0.68
C SER A 116 -3.67 -10.71 2.22
N VAL A 117 -2.58 -11.14 2.85
CA VAL A 117 -2.31 -10.92 4.30
C VAL A 117 -2.37 -9.42 4.64
N TRP A 118 -2.03 -8.56 3.67
CA TRP A 118 -2.13 -7.12 3.84
C TRP A 118 -3.54 -6.66 4.24
N SER A 119 -4.60 -7.37 3.80
CA SER A 119 -5.99 -7.09 4.20
C SER A 119 -6.22 -7.10 5.71
N ARG A 120 -5.35 -7.80 6.46
CA ARG A 120 -5.38 -7.94 7.93
C ARG A 120 -4.43 -6.98 8.65
N ILE A 121 -3.56 -6.27 7.92
CA ILE A 121 -2.56 -5.34 8.48
C ILE A 121 -2.99 -3.89 8.23
N GLY A 122 -3.26 -3.53 6.97
CA GLY A 122 -3.71 -2.20 6.58
C GLY A 122 -2.63 -1.09 6.64
N LEU A 123 -3.07 0.17 6.60
CA LEU A 123 -2.22 1.37 6.47
C LEU A 123 -2.14 2.23 7.74
N VAL A 124 -3.05 2.01 8.67
CA VAL A 124 -3.29 2.90 9.81
C VAL A 124 -2.40 2.46 10.98
N PRO A 125 -1.55 3.34 11.56
CA PRO A 125 -0.74 2.99 12.70
C PRO A 125 -1.61 2.76 13.94
N THR A 126 -1.13 1.90 14.85
CA THR A 126 -1.71 1.76 16.19
C THR A 126 -1.27 2.92 17.09
N LYS A 127 -1.93 3.09 18.24
CA LYS A 127 -1.49 4.05 19.27
C LYS A 127 -0.03 3.80 19.69
N LYS A 128 0.35 2.54 19.89
CA LYS A 128 1.71 2.14 20.25
C LYS A 128 2.73 2.54 19.18
N ASP A 129 2.37 2.42 17.90
CA ASP A 129 3.23 2.84 16.79
C ASP A 129 3.47 4.36 16.84
N LEU A 130 2.43 5.15 17.10
CA LEU A 130 2.55 6.61 17.23
C LEU A 130 3.42 7.01 18.42
N ASP A 131 3.20 6.41 19.59
CA ASP A 131 3.99 6.67 20.81
C ASP A 131 5.48 6.33 20.58
N CYS A 132 5.75 5.22 19.89
CA CYS A 132 7.12 4.80 19.54
C CYS A 132 7.74 5.65 18.42
N ALA A 133 6.93 6.20 17.52
CA ALA A 133 7.38 6.99 16.38
C ALA A 133 7.74 8.43 16.75
N ALA A 134 7.29 8.95 17.90
CA ALA A 134 7.62 10.29 18.38
C ALA A 134 9.15 10.58 18.44
N ARG A 135 9.97 9.53 18.63
CA ARG A 135 11.44 9.66 18.68
C ARG A 135 12.15 9.45 17.34
N ASP A 136 11.58 8.64 16.43
CA ASP A 136 12.26 8.15 15.21
C ASP A 136 11.27 7.97 14.03
N PHE A 137 10.37 8.95 13.82
CA PHE A 137 9.23 8.85 12.90
C PHE A 137 9.63 8.37 11.50
N LYS A 138 10.70 8.95 10.92
CA LYS A 138 11.19 8.59 9.58
C LYS A 138 11.63 7.11 9.47
N LYS A 139 12.33 6.59 10.49
CA LYS A 139 12.78 5.19 10.50
C LYS A 139 11.60 4.24 10.64
N LYS A 140 10.62 4.60 11.49
CA LYS A 140 9.40 3.80 11.68
C LYS A 140 8.54 3.74 10.42
N ILE A 141 8.37 4.86 9.71
CA ILE A 141 7.70 4.88 8.41
C ILE A 141 8.39 3.97 7.41
N HIS A 142 9.72 4.01 7.33
CA HIS A 142 10.46 3.13 6.41
C HIS A 142 10.24 1.64 6.75
N ALA A 143 10.35 1.27 8.04
CA ALA A 143 10.12 -0.10 8.50
C ALA A 143 8.68 -0.57 8.23
N ALA A 144 7.68 0.27 8.53
CA ALA A 144 6.28 -0.02 8.25
C ALA A 144 5.99 -0.15 6.75
N THR A 145 6.63 0.69 5.93
CA THR A 145 6.53 0.62 4.47
C THR A 145 7.10 -0.70 3.95
N LYS A 146 8.28 -1.11 4.45
CA LYS A 146 8.89 -2.40 4.10
C LYS A 146 7.97 -3.55 4.47
N ALA A 147 7.50 -3.60 5.71
CA ALA A 147 6.55 -4.62 6.17
C ALA A 147 5.25 -4.63 5.33
N SER A 148 4.74 -3.45 4.97
CA SER A 148 3.58 -3.33 4.08
C SER A 148 3.87 -3.82 2.66
N PHE A 149 5.04 -3.54 2.09
CA PHE A 149 5.44 -4.04 0.78
C PHE A 149 5.58 -5.56 0.78
N ASP A 150 6.22 -6.10 1.81
CA ASP A 150 6.37 -7.53 2.03
C ASP A 150 4.99 -8.18 2.18
N ALA A 151 4.06 -7.57 2.93
CA ALA A 151 2.68 -8.06 3.05
C ALA A 151 1.88 -7.98 1.74
N LEU A 152 2.15 -6.99 0.87
CA LEU A 152 1.59 -6.93 -0.48
C LEU A 152 2.17 -8.03 -1.40
N LYS A 153 3.25 -8.74 -0.99
CA LYS A 153 3.87 -9.89 -1.68
C LYS A 153 4.70 -10.84 -0.77
N PHE A 154 4.08 -11.70 0.03
CA PHE A 154 4.75 -12.93 0.52
C PHE A 154 3.81 -14.16 0.54
N ARG A 155 3.44 -14.63 -0.65
CA ARG A 155 4.05 -15.89 -1.06
C ARG A 155 5.35 -15.49 -1.74
N LEU A 156 6.49 -15.87 -1.14
CA LEU A 156 7.56 -16.41 -1.97
C LEU A 156 6.86 -17.31 -2.97
N ASN A 157 7.15 -17.17 -4.26
CA ASN A 157 6.99 -18.34 -5.08
C ASN A 157 8.07 -19.29 -4.55
N PHE A 158 7.71 -20.10 -3.54
CA PHE A 158 8.66 -20.98 -2.85
C PHE A 158 9.30 -21.91 -3.88
N GLU A 159 8.57 -22.29 -4.93
CA GLU A 159 9.12 -22.98 -6.10
C GLU A 159 10.24 -22.17 -6.79
N GLU A 160 10.11 -20.86 -6.97
CA GLU A 160 11.11 -20.04 -7.66
C GLU A 160 12.33 -19.74 -6.78
N VAL A 161 12.15 -19.61 -5.46
CA VAL A 161 13.25 -19.45 -4.50
C VAL A 161 13.94 -20.77 -4.21
N VAL A 162 13.21 -21.90 -4.13
CA VAL A 162 13.78 -23.25 -4.07
C VAL A 162 14.51 -23.58 -5.37
N ALA A 163 13.95 -23.23 -6.54
CA ALA A 163 14.62 -23.43 -7.82
C ALA A 163 15.90 -22.59 -7.96
N LYS A 164 15.88 -21.33 -7.49
CA LYS A 164 17.09 -20.47 -7.47
C LYS A 164 18.10 -20.91 -6.41
N ALA A 165 17.66 -21.40 -5.24
CA ALA A 165 18.52 -21.94 -4.21
C ALA A 165 19.18 -23.26 -4.64
N ALA A 166 18.44 -24.16 -5.28
CA ALA A 166 18.97 -25.39 -5.86
C ALA A 166 20.06 -25.08 -6.91
N ASN A 167 19.80 -24.09 -7.78
CA ASN A 167 20.79 -23.61 -8.75
C ASN A 167 22.04 -23.00 -8.06
N TYR A 168 21.87 -22.29 -6.94
CA TYR A 168 22.98 -21.68 -6.21
C TYR A 168 23.90 -22.74 -5.57
N TYR A 169 23.34 -23.84 -5.05
CA TYR A 169 24.13 -24.96 -4.50
C TYR A 169 24.79 -25.80 -5.60
N GLU A 170 24.16 -25.96 -6.77
CA GLU A 170 24.78 -26.57 -7.95
C GLU A 170 25.96 -25.73 -8.48
N ILE A 171 25.80 -24.39 -8.56
CA ILE A 171 26.87 -23.46 -8.98
C ILE A 171 28.05 -23.48 -7.99
N LEU A 172 27.78 -23.67 -6.70
CA LEU A 172 28.82 -23.76 -5.66
C LEU A 172 29.37 -25.18 -5.45
N GLY A 173 28.86 -26.19 -6.18
CA GLY A 173 29.32 -27.57 -6.09
C GLY A 173 29.02 -28.27 -4.76
N VAL A 174 28.08 -27.76 -3.95
CA VAL A 174 27.75 -28.33 -2.64
C VAL A 174 26.56 -29.27 -2.79
N LYS A 175 26.78 -30.58 -2.63
CA LYS A 175 25.70 -31.57 -2.61
C LYS A 175 24.89 -31.42 -1.32
N HIS A 176 23.57 -31.30 -1.46
CA HIS A 176 22.64 -31.32 -0.34
C HIS A 176 22.32 -32.80 -0.02
N ASP A 177 23.04 -33.40 0.93
CA ASP A 177 22.63 -34.70 1.46
C ASP A 177 21.42 -34.47 2.37
N ALA A 178 20.24 -34.82 1.86
CA ALA A 178 18.98 -34.71 2.57
C ALA A 178 18.80 -35.90 3.52
N THR A 179 19.49 -35.89 4.66
CA THR A 179 19.12 -36.66 5.86
C THR A 179 19.81 -36.06 7.09
N GLU A 180 19.09 -35.22 7.84
CA GLU A 180 18.94 -35.24 9.31
C GLU A 180 17.93 -34.17 9.76
#